data_AF-A0AAV7KF07-F1
#
_entry.id   AF-A0AAV7KF07-F1
#
_cell.length_a   1.000
_cell.length_b   1.000
_cell.length_c   1.000
_cell.angle_alpha   90.00
_cell.angle_beta   90.00
_cell.angle_gamma   90.00
#
_symmetry.space_group_name_H-M   'P 1'
#
loop_
_entity.id
_entity.type
_entity.pdbx_description
1 polymer ?
#
loop_
_entity_poly.entity_id
_entity_poly.type
_entity_poly.pdbx_seq_one_letter_code
_entity_poly.pdbx_strand_id
1 'polypeptide(L)'
;MVRREPKNHYDDCYLCIPNIKDINCKNMCNLTYLNLESARRPVPHLDKVPIPASKLHLNDSDILQEAEVNSSDSDLEDPLLMVPQRFDQLELNNQMRLTSGKNLLGYWHLG
;
A
#
# COMPACT_ATOMS: atom_id res chain seq x y z
N MET A 1 -7.88 11.22 -8.35
CA MET A 1 -9.05 10.32 -8.52
C MET A 1 -9.53 9.93 -7.12
N VAL A 2 -10.82 9.70 -6.92
CA VAL A 2 -11.42 9.34 -5.62
C VAL A 2 -11.74 7.84 -5.60
N ARG A 3 -11.31 7.13 -4.55
CA ARG A 3 -11.73 5.74 -4.30
C ARG A 3 -13.14 5.72 -3.71
N ARG A 4 -13.93 4.68 -4.02
CA ARG A 4 -15.25 4.49 -3.41
C ARG A 4 -15.08 3.97 -1.99
N GLU A 5 -15.85 4.48 -1.05
CA GLU A 5 -15.82 4.00 0.33
C GLU A 5 -16.52 2.62 0.46
N PRO A 6 -15.96 1.71 1.26
CA PRO A 6 -16.56 0.41 1.54
C PRO A 6 -17.80 0.58 2.40
N LYS A 7 -18.87 -0.16 2.09
CA LYS A 7 -20.06 -0.19 2.96
C LYS A 7 -19.80 -0.96 4.26
N ASN A 8 -18.97 -2.00 4.21
CA ASN A 8 -18.59 -2.83 5.35
C ASN A 8 -17.30 -3.60 5.03
N HIS A 9 -16.60 -4.11 6.05
CA HIS A 9 -15.35 -4.85 5.84
C HIS A 9 -15.52 -6.34 5.53
N TYR A 10 -16.76 -6.85 5.57
CA TYR A 10 -17.04 -8.27 5.40
C TYR A 10 -17.25 -8.65 3.93
N ASP A 11 -18.17 -7.96 3.26
CA ASP A 11 -18.59 -8.22 1.88
C ASP A 11 -18.15 -7.14 0.89
N ASP A 12 -17.84 -5.92 1.34
CA ASP A 12 -17.50 -4.78 0.47
C ASP A 12 -16.23 -4.08 0.93
N CYS A 13 -15.12 -4.82 0.95
CA CYS A 13 -13.81 -4.31 1.35
C CYS A 13 -12.99 -3.79 0.15
N TYR A 14 -12.11 -2.82 0.40
CA TYR A 14 -11.12 -2.34 -0.58
C TYR A 14 -10.25 -3.44 -1.19
N LEU A 15 -10.10 -4.56 -0.46
CA LEU A 15 -9.39 -5.74 -0.90
C LEU A 15 -10.41 -6.80 -1.34
N CYS A 16 -10.45 -7.12 -2.63
CA CYS A 16 -11.20 -8.29 -3.10
C CYS A 16 -10.47 -9.56 -2.70
N ILE A 17 -11.06 -10.37 -1.82
CA ILE A 17 -10.59 -11.72 -1.53
C ILE A 17 -11.32 -12.68 -2.48
N PRO A 18 -10.67 -13.21 -3.53
CA PRO A 18 -11.30 -14.19 -4.40
C PRO A 18 -11.45 -15.52 -3.67
N ASN A 19 -12.44 -16.32 -4.08
CA ASN A 19 -12.53 -17.70 -3.62
C ASN A 19 -11.39 -18.51 -4.26
N ILE A 20 -10.45 -18.95 -3.44
CA ILE A 20 -9.31 -19.77 -3.86
C ILE A 20 -9.55 -21.27 -3.73
N LYS A 21 -10.77 -21.68 -3.36
CA LYS A 21 -11.12 -23.10 -3.29
C LYS A 21 -10.89 -23.74 -4.66
N ASP A 22 -10.13 -24.83 -4.68
CA ASP A 22 -9.76 -25.59 -5.87
C ASP A 22 -8.86 -24.82 -6.88
N ILE A 23 -8.27 -23.69 -6.47
CA ILE A 23 -7.24 -22.97 -7.25
C ILE A 23 -5.85 -23.51 -6.89
N ASN A 24 -5.07 -23.81 -7.92
CA ASN A 24 -3.69 -24.24 -7.89
C ASN A 24 -2.90 -23.50 -9.00
N CYS A 25 -1.59 -23.73 -9.07
CA CYS A 25 -0.73 -23.04 -10.03
C CYS A 25 -1.11 -23.30 -11.50
N LYS A 26 -1.70 -24.45 -11.82
CA LYS A 26 -2.09 -24.84 -13.20
C LYS A 26 -3.38 -24.17 -13.66
N ASN A 27 -4.28 -23.80 -12.75
CA ASN A 27 -5.57 -23.18 -13.06
C ASN A 27 -5.71 -21.77 -12.47
N MET A 28 -4.60 -21.12 -12.12
CA MET A 28 -4.58 -19.76 -11.59
C MET A 28 -5.22 -18.73 -12.53
N CYS A 29 -5.20 -18.99 -13.84
CA CYS A 29 -5.90 -18.17 -14.83
C CYS A 29 -7.43 -18.16 -14.67
N ASN A 30 -8.00 -19.16 -13.99
CA ASN A 30 -9.43 -19.24 -13.70
C ASN A 30 -9.81 -18.47 -12.42
N LEU A 31 -8.84 -17.88 -11.71
CA LEU A 31 -9.11 -17.08 -10.51
C LEU A 31 -9.88 -15.82 -10.91
N THR A 32 -11.14 -15.74 -10.47
CA THR A 32 -11.99 -14.58 -10.70
C THR A 32 -12.08 -13.71 -9.45
N TYR A 33 -11.75 -12.43 -9.58
CA TYR A 33 -11.99 -11.45 -8.53
C TYR A 33 -13.47 -11.04 -8.52
N LEU A 34 -14.03 -10.90 -7.32
CA LEU A 34 -15.38 -10.37 -7.14
C LEU A 34 -15.44 -8.91 -7.61
N ASN A 35 -16.55 -8.54 -8.24
CA ASN A 35 -16.79 -7.19 -8.71
C ASN A 35 -17.35 -6.31 -7.58
N LEU A 36 -16.51 -6.01 -6.59
CA LEU A 36 -16.87 -5.16 -5.45
C LEU A 36 -16.77 -3.68 -5.83
N GLU A 37 -17.75 -2.87 -5.43
CA GLU A 37 -17.79 -1.43 -5.76
C GLU A 37 -16.60 -0.69 -5.15
N SER A 38 -16.26 -0.98 -3.90
CA SER A 38 -15.12 -0.38 -3.18
C SER A 38 -13.76 -0.68 -3.82
N ALA A 39 -13.61 -1.86 -4.43
CA ALA A 39 -12.36 -2.30 -5.07
C ALA A 39 -12.26 -1.91 -6.56
N ARG A 40 -13.31 -1.31 -7.14
CA ARG A 40 -13.25 -0.80 -8.51
C ARG A 40 -12.26 0.34 -8.64
N ARG A 41 -11.80 0.56 -9.88
CA ARG A 41 -10.90 1.66 -10.21
C ARG A 41 -11.45 3.00 -9.66
N PRO A 42 -10.57 3.86 -9.12
CA PRO A 42 -10.94 5.18 -8.64
C PRO A 42 -11.63 6.01 -9.73
N VAL A 43 -12.64 6.77 -9.34
CA VAL A 43 -13.37 7.66 -10.26
C VAL A 43 -12.56 8.95 -10.44
N PRO A 44 -12.46 9.54 -11.65
CA PRO A 44 -11.91 10.89 -11.80
C PRO A 44 -12.65 11.87 -10.88
N HIS A 45 -11.92 12.88 -10.38
CA HIS A 45 -12.60 13.96 -9.65
C HIS A 45 -13.57 14.65 -10.62
N LEU A 46 -14.77 14.94 -10.14
CA LEU A 46 -15.70 15.81 -10.85
C LEU A 46 -15.34 17.25 -10.52
N ASP A 47 -15.48 18.18 -11.47
CA ASP A 47 -15.20 19.61 -11.27
C ASP A 47 -16.01 20.22 -10.11
N LYS A 48 -17.11 19.57 -9.72
CA LYS A 48 -17.97 19.97 -8.60
C LYS A 48 -17.39 19.66 -7.22
N VAL A 49 -16.37 18.79 -7.11
CA VAL A 49 -15.75 18.43 -5.83
C VAL A 49 -14.35 19.05 -5.80
N PRO A 50 -14.09 20.02 -4.89
CA PRO A 50 -12.78 20.63 -4.80
C PRO A 50 -11.73 19.56 -4.49
N ILE A 51 -10.64 19.56 -5.27
CA ILE A 51 -9.49 18.70 -4.99
C ILE A 51 -8.93 19.17 -3.64
N PRO A 52 -8.72 18.26 -2.66
CA PRO A 52 -8.07 18.62 -1.42
C PRO A 52 -6.73 19.27 -1.73
N ALA A 53 -6.55 20.53 -1.33
CA ALA A 53 -5.26 21.18 -1.42
C ALA A 53 -4.28 20.38 -0.56
N SER A 54 -3.17 19.92 -1.15
CA SER A 54 -2.10 19.32 -0.38
C SER A 54 -1.60 20.35 0.63
N LYS A 55 -1.85 20.15 1.92
CA LYS A 55 -1.24 20.94 2.98
C LYS A 55 0.23 20.54 3.10
N LEU A 56 1.04 20.91 2.10
CA LEU A 56 2.51 20.83 2.21
C LEU A 56 3.00 22.01 3.03
N HIS A 57 2.65 22.00 4.32
CA HIS A 57 3.36 22.75 5.35
C HIS A 57 3.26 21.92 6.63
N LEU A 58 3.91 20.75 6.60
CA LEU A 58 4.21 20.01 7.82
C LEU A 58 5.26 20.84 8.55
N ASN A 59 4.83 21.64 9.52
CA ASN A 59 5.77 22.17 10.50
C ASN A 59 6.15 20.97 11.38
N ASP A 60 7.46 20.78 11.60
CA ASP A 60 8.00 19.65 12.38
C ASP A 60 7.45 19.57 13.83
N SER A 61 6.69 20.58 14.27
CA SER A 61 6.07 20.70 15.59
C SER A 61 4.76 19.91 15.79
N ASP A 62 4.06 19.50 14.72
CA ASP A 62 2.71 18.91 14.85
C ASP A 62 2.71 17.39 15.11
N ILE A 63 3.88 16.78 15.29
CA ILE A 63 4.04 15.32 15.47
C ILE A 63 3.86 14.88 16.94
N LEU A 64 3.88 15.80 17.91
CA LEU A 64 3.84 15.46 19.33
C LEU A 64 2.46 15.69 19.94
N GLN A 65 1.51 14.80 19.64
CA GLN A 65 0.38 14.58 20.54
C GLN A 65 0.42 13.12 21.00
N GLU A 66 1.10 12.95 22.12
CA GLU A 66 1.34 11.70 22.81
C GLU A 66 0.00 11.03 23.17
N ALA A 67 -0.28 9.88 22.56
CA ALA A 67 -1.22 8.94 23.13
C ALA A 67 -0.45 8.08 24.13
N GLU A 68 -0.71 8.27 25.43
CA GLU A 68 -0.20 7.36 26.46
C GLU A 68 -0.75 5.96 26.20
N VAL A 69 0.10 5.07 25.71
CA VAL A 69 -0.17 3.64 25.62
C VAL A 69 0.81 2.94 26.55
N ASN A 70 0.32 2.68 27.76
CA ASN A 70 1.00 1.82 28.72
C ASN A 70 0.89 0.37 28.22
N SER A 71 1.90 -0.11 27.50
CA SER A 71 2.01 -1.51 27.11
C SER A 71 3.47 -1.92 27.18
N SER A 72 3.78 -2.70 28.21
CA SER A 72 5.08 -3.31 28.44
C SER A 72 5.35 -4.36 27.36
N ASP A 73 5.98 -3.96 26.27
CA ASP A 73 6.56 -4.86 25.27
C ASP A 73 8.04 -4.48 25.10
N SER A 74 8.93 -5.30 25.65
CA SER A 74 10.37 -5.07 25.64
C SER A 74 10.96 -5.52 24.31
N ASP A 75 10.74 -4.73 23.26
CA ASP A 75 11.50 -4.76 22.00
C ASP A 75 11.45 -3.36 21.33
N LEU A 76 11.68 -2.30 22.12
CA LEU A 76 11.85 -0.95 21.58
C LEU A 76 13.31 -0.75 21.15
N GLU A 77 13.51 -0.84 19.84
CA GLU A 77 14.68 -0.30 19.14
C GLU A 77 14.98 1.15 19.59
N ASP A 78 16.27 1.48 19.61
CA ASP A 78 16.87 2.72 20.12
C ASP A 78 16.02 3.99 19.84
N PRO A 79 15.63 4.76 20.88
CA PRO A 79 14.84 6.00 20.74
C PRO A 79 15.39 7.04 19.75
N LEU A 80 16.65 6.91 19.33
CA LEU A 80 17.27 7.79 18.34
C LEU A 80 16.87 7.50 16.88
N LEU A 81 16.15 6.40 16.60
CA LEU A 81 15.67 6.06 15.26
C LEU A 81 14.26 6.58 14.93
N MET A 82 13.62 7.36 15.81
CA MET A 82 12.31 7.98 15.54
C MET A 82 12.33 9.06 14.45
N VAL A 83 13.49 9.37 13.86
CA VAL A 83 13.57 10.27 12.71
C VAL A 83 13.09 9.52 11.46
N PRO A 84 12.03 9.99 10.77
CA PRO A 84 11.62 9.39 9.51
C PRO A 84 12.81 9.37 8.54
N GLN A 85 13.19 8.19 8.06
CA GLN A 85 14.25 8.05 7.06
C GLN A 85 13.81 8.81 5.80
N ARG A 86 14.49 9.93 5.52
CA ARG A 86 14.24 10.73 4.33
C ARG A 86 15.02 10.12 3.16
N PHE A 87 14.31 9.82 2.08
CA PHE A 87 14.88 9.34 0.83
C PHE A 87 14.82 10.45 -0.21
N ASP A 88 15.89 10.59 -1.01
CA ASP A 88 15.90 11.51 -2.14
C ASP A 88 15.24 10.90 -3.38
N GLN A 89 14.68 11.72 -4.26
CA GLN A 89 14.01 11.25 -5.49
C GLN A 89 14.95 10.43 -6.40
N LEU A 90 16.25 10.75 -6.37
CA LEU A 90 17.27 9.99 -7.10
C LEU A 90 17.44 8.58 -6.52
N GLU A 91 17.38 8.41 -5.21
CA GLU A 91 17.45 7.12 -4.53
C GLU A 91 16.24 6.25 -4.86
N LEU A 92 15.03 6.84 -4.80
CA LEU A 92 13.79 6.16 -5.20
C LEU A 92 13.82 5.72 -6.67
N ASN A 93 14.27 6.59 -7.57
CA ASN A 93 14.38 6.28 -9.00
C ASN A 93 15.42 5.17 -9.27
N ASN A 94 16.51 5.13 -8.50
CA ASN A 94 17.52 4.07 -8.59
C ASN A 94 17.00 2.73 -8.08
N GLN A 95 16.18 2.72 -7.03
CA GLN A 95 15.54 1.51 -6.51
C GLN A 95 14.56 0.90 -7.53
N MET A 96 13.82 1.73 -8.26
CA MET A 96 12.93 1.31 -9.36
C MET A 96 13.71 0.72 -10.56
N ARG A 97 14.91 1.24 -10.83
CA ARG A 97 15.81 0.71 -11.89
C ARG A 97 16.45 -0.62 -11.50
N LEU A 98 16.89 -0.78 -10.25
CA LEU A 98 17.47 -2.02 -9.75
C LEU A 98 16.46 -3.18 -9.69
N THR A 99 15.19 -2.88 -9.43
CA THR A 99 14.11 -3.90 -9.44
C THR A 99 13.66 -4.27 -10.85
N SER A 100 13.70 -3.33 -11.81
CA SER A 100 13.51 -3.65 -13.24
C SER A 100 14.70 -4.39 -13.87
N GLY A 101 15.93 -4.14 -13.39
CA GLY A 101 17.17 -4.72 -13.94
C GLY A 101 17.50 -6.15 -13.47
N LYS A 102 16.74 -6.73 -12.54
CA LYS A 102 16.94 -8.10 -12.04
C LYS A 102 16.16 -9.18 -12.82
N ASN A 103 15.74 -8.89 -14.05
CA ASN A 103 15.07 -9.85 -14.93
C ASN A 103 15.93 -10.36 -16.10
N LEU A 104 17.26 -10.47 -15.93
CA LEU A 104 18.14 -11.06 -16.96
C LEU A 104 19.23 -12.03 -16.47
N LEU A 105 19.25 -12.45 -15.20
CA LEU A 105 20.05 -13.61 -14.79
C LEU A 105 19.23 -14.55 -13.90
N GLY A 106 18.70 -15.60 -14.52
CA GLY A 106 17.99 -16.67 -13.81
C GLY A 106 17.22 -17.64 -14.71
N TYR A 107 17.74 -17.95 -15.90
CA TYR A 107 17.27 -19.09 -16.69
C TYR A 107 17.85 -20.38 -16.09
N TRP A 108 16.96 -21.31 -15.72
CA TRP A 108 17.08 -22.77 -15.61
C TRP A 108 18.40 -23.39 -15.13
N HIS A 109 18.34 -24.08 -13.97
CA HIS A 109 19.01 -25.37 -13.81
C HIS A 109 18.37 -26.25 -12.72
N LEU A 110 17.90 -27.42 -13.18
CA LEU A 110 17.76 -28.74 -12.53
C LEU A 110 16.69 -28.98 -11.45
N GLY A 111 15.84 -29.97 -11.77
CA GLY A 111 14.82 -30.61 -10.96
C GLY A 111 13.87 -31.40 -11.85
#